data_AF-A0A9X8YQB1-F1
#
_entry.id   AF-A0A9X8YQB1-F1
#
_cell.length_a   1.000
_cell.length_b   1.000
_cell.length_c   1.000
_cell.angle_alpha   90.00
_cell.angle_beta   90.00
_cell.angle_gamma   90.00
#
_symmetry.space_group_name_H-M   'P 1'
#
loop_
_entity.id
_entity.type
_entity.pdbx_description
1 polymer ?
#
loop_
_entity_poly.entity_id
_entity_poly.type
_entity_poly.pdbx_seq_one_letter_code
_entity_poly.pdbx_strand_id
1 'polypeptide(L)'
;VGLSGLLVLGYGGFYAIGAYTYALLNHYYGFGFWESLPLAGIVTAAFGFLLGFPVLRLRGDYLAIVTLGFGEIVRILLLNNTEITGGPNGISQIPKPTFFGLEFNRSVRDGGWDTFHNVFGLKYDPSDRIVFLYLVALLLVVLTLFVINRLLRMPLGRAWEALREDEIACRSLGLSPTRIKLTAFTISAAFAGFAGTL
;
A
#
# COMPACT_ATOMS: atom_id res chain seq x y z
N VAL A 1 -4.49 14.43 -9.49
CA VAL A 1 -3.70 15.54 -8.91
C VAL A 1 -3.74 15.38 -7.39
N GLY A 2 -2.59 15.21 -6.73
CA GLY A 2 -2.56 14.99 -5.28
C GLY A 2 -2.92 16.24 -4.46
N LEU A 3 -3.25 16.05 -3.18
CA LEU A 3 -3.59 17.12 -2.23
C LEU A 3 -2.52 18.24 -2.14
N SER A 4 -1.26 17.93 -2.44
CA SER A 4 -0.14 18.88 -2.47
C SER A 4 0.17 19.46 -3.86
N GLY A 5 -0.72 19.28 -4.85
CA GLY A 5 -0.50 19.74 -6.23
C GLY A 5 0.51 18.92 -7.04
N LEU A 6 1.02 17.82 -6.49
CA LEU A 6 1.99 16.94 -7.16
C LEU A 6 1.27 15.95 -8.08
N LEU A 7 1.85 15.74 -9.27
CA LEU A 7 1.40 14.75 -10.23
C LEU A 7 2.29 13.51 -10.11
N VAL A 8 1.72 12.42 -9.58
CA VAL A 8 2.40 11.14 -9.38
C VAL A 8 1.73 10.13 -10.30
N LEU A 9 2.46 9.60 -11.27
CA LEU A 9 1.95 8.59 -12.22
C LEU A 9 2.44 7.18 -11.87
N GLY A 10 3.52 7.07 -11.10
CA GLY A 10 4.18 5.82 -10.72
C GLY A 10 3.49 4.99 -9.65
N TYR A 11 2.19 5.16 -9.38
CA TYR A 11 1.53 4.45 -8.28
C TYR A 11 1.60 2.92 -8.44
N GLY A 12 1.64 2.41 -9.69
CA GLY A 12 1.86 0.99 -10.00
C GLY A 12 3.08 0.38 -9.32
N GLY A 13 4.18 1.14 -9.21
CA GLY A 13 5.39 0.66 -8.53
C GLY A 13 5.19 0.45 -7.03
N PHE A 14 4.45 1.34 -6.38
CA PHE A 14 4.14 1.20 -4.94
C PHE A 14 3.16 0.05 -4.67
N TYR A 15 2.17 -0.15 -5.55
CA TYR A 15 1.29 -1.33 -5.51
C TYR A 15 2.10 -2.62 -5.63
N ALA A 16 3.02 -2.68 -6.59
CA ALA A 16 3.87 -3.83 -6.80
C ALA A 16 4.77 -4.12 -5.57
N ILE A 17 5.38 -3.09 -4.97
CA ILE A 17 6.17 -3.25 -3.74
C ILE A 17 5.31 -3.81 -2.60
N GLY A 18 4.09 -3.30 -2.41
CA GLY A 18 3.16 -3.81 -1.41
C GLY A 18 2.79 -5.27 -1.62
N ALA A 19 2.39 -5.63 -2.85
CA ALA A 19 2.03 -6.99 -3.24
C ALA A 19 3.17 -7.99 -3.04
N TYR A 20 4.39 -7.63 -3.47
CA TYR A 20 5.55 -8.49 -3.30
C TYR A 20 6.01 -8.56 -1.85
N THR A 21 5.89 -7.48 -1.08
CA THR A 21 6.19 -7.53 0.36
C THR A 21 5.26 -8.53 1.07
N TYR A 22 3.97 -8.50 0.74
CA TYR A 22 2.99 -9.49 1.22
C TYR A 22 3.39 -10.92 0.81
N ALA A 23 3.68 -11.13 -0.48
CA ALA A 23 4.04 -12.44 -1.02
C ALA A 23 5.33 -13.02 -0.41
N LEU A 24 6.39 -12.20 -0.26
CA LEU A 24 7.66 -12.62 0.32
C LEU A 24 7.53 -12.91 1.82
N LEU A 25 6.87 -12.03 2.59
CA LEU A 25 6.69 -12.24 4.03
C LEU A 25 5.94 -13.54 4.29
N ASN A 26 4.94 -13.82 3.48
CA ASN A 26 4.22 -15.06 3.60
C ASN A 26 5.06 -16.27 3.17
N HIS A 27 5.75 -16.21 2.03
CA HIS A 27 6.51 -17.34 1.51
C HIS A 27 7.68 -17.76 2.41
N TYR A 28 8.42 -16.79 2.97
CA TYR A 28 9.61 -17.06 3.79
C TYR A 28 9.32 -17.17 5.29
N TYR A 29 8.43 -16.33 5.83
CA TYR A 29 8.16 -16.26 7.27
C TYR A 29 6.83 -16.85 7.69
N GLY A 30 5.95 -17.22 6.75
CA GLY A 30 4.64 -17.78 7.05
C GLY A 30 3.68 -16.79 7.72
N PHE A 31 3.98 -15.48 7.68
CA PHE A 31 3.13 -14.48 8.33
C PHE A 31 1.72 -14.44 7.75
N GLY A 32 0.75 -14.24 8.64
CA GLY A 32 -0.66 -14.14 8.29
C GLY A 32 -0.99 -12.85 7.53
N PHE A 33 -2.21 -12.77 6.99
CA PHE A 33 -2.69 -11.58 6.27
C PHE A 33 -2.66 -10.32 7.13
N TRP A 34 -3.03 -10.42 8.39
CA TRP A 34 -3.12 -9.28 9.30
C TRP A 34 -1.77 -8.71 9.74
N GLU A 35 -0.72 -9.55 9.79
CA GLU A 35 0.64 -9.12 10.15
C GLU A 35 1.37 -8.51 8.94
N SER A 36 1.17 -9.12 7.78
CA SER A 36 1.78 -8.68 6.53
C SER A 36 1.18 -7.38 6.00
N LEU A 37 -0.09 -7.07 6.28
CA LEU A 37 -0.75 -5.82 5.91
C LEU A 37 -0.04 -4.56 6.46
N PRO A 38 0.18 -4.37 7.78
CA PRO A 38 0.90 -3.22 8.32
C PRO A 38 2.37 -3.19 7.88
N LEU A 39 3.03 -4.35 7.80
CA LEU A 39 4.41 -4.46 7.33
C LEU A 39 4.58 -3.99 5.88
N ALA A 40 3.68 -4.40 4.98
CA ALA A 40 3.69 -3.97 3.58
C ALA A 40 3.50 -2.45 3.45
N GLY A 41 2.62 -1.85 4.27
CA GLY A 41 2.47 -0.40 4.35
C GLY A 41 3.75 0.30 4.80
N ILE A 42 4.43 -0.22 5.83
CA ILE A 42 5.70 0.35 6.35
C ILE A 42 6.82 0.24 5.31
N VAL A 43 6.97 -0.92 4.67
CA VAL A 43 8.00 -1.12 3.64
C VAL A 43 7.75 -0.18 2.47
N THR A 44 6.51 -0.09 1.99
CA THR A 44 6.17 0.80 0.87
C THR A 44 6.33 2.27 1.25
N ALA A 45 6.02 2.65 2.49
CA ALA A 45 6.28 3.99 3.00
C ALA A 45 7.79 4.31 3.04
N ALA A 46 8.63 3.35 3.45
CA ALA A 46 10.08 3.51 3.46
C ALA A 46 10.64 3.73 2.05
N PHE A 47 10.20 2.92 1.07
CA PHE A 47 10.54 3.13 -0.35
C PHE A 47 10.03 4.47 -0.88
N GLY A 48 8.80 4.86 -0.50
CA GLY A 48 8.24 6.16 -0.83
C GLY A 48 9.05 7.33 -0.25
N PHE A 49 9.51 7.22 1.00
CA PHE A 49 10.36 8.24 1.62
C PHE A 49 11.73 8.33 0.92
N LEU A 50 12.37 7.18 0.68
CA LEU A 50 13.68 7.09 0.02
C LEU A 50 13.63 7.71 -1.38
N LEU A 51 12.58 7.40 -2.15
CA LEU A 51 12.38 7.99 -3.47
C LEU A 51 11.94 9.45 -3.42
N GLY A 52 11.07 9.81 -2.47
CA GLY A 52 10.56 11.17 -2.33
C GLY A 52 11.68 12.19 -2.08
N PHE A 53 12.70 11.83 -1.31
CA PHE A 53 13.79 12.75 -0.95
C PHE A 53 14.55 13.34 -2.16
N PRO A 54 15.05 12.56 -3.14
CA PRO A 54 15.66 13.09 -4.36
C PRO A 54 14.64 13.64 -5.34
N VAL A 55 13.47 12.99 -5.47
CA VAL A 55 12.49 13.30 -6.52
C VAL A 55 11.81 14.65 -6.30
N LEU A 56 11.60 15.05 -5.04
CA LEU A 56 11.01 16.35 -4.69
C LEU A 56 11.91 17.56 -4.97
N ARG A 57 13.14 17.36 -5.45
CA ARG A 57 14.00 18.43 -5.98
C ARG A 57 13.59 18.85 -7.39
N LEU A 58 12.81 18.03 -8.09
CA LEU A 58 12.31 18.27 -9.45
C LEU A 58 10.97 19.03 -9.40
N ARG A 59 10.69 19.83 -10.44
CA ARG A 59 9.47 20.63 -10.56
C ARG A 59 8.64 20.21 -11.77
N GLY A 60 7.31 20.30 -11.64
CA GLY A 60 6.38 20.09 -12.75
C GLY A 60 6.49 18.70 -13.37
N ASP A 61 6.63 18.66 -14.69
CA ASP A 61 6.58 17.42 -15.50
C ASP A 61 7.73 16.46 -15.20
N TYR A 62 8.89 16.97 -14.76
CA TYR A 62 10.02 16.14 -14.37
C TYR A 62 9.70 15.22 -13.19
N LEU A 63 8.86 15.68 -12.26
CA LEU A 63 8.37 14.84 -11.15
C LEU A 63 7.55 13.66 -11.69
N ALA A 64 6.65 13.94 -12.64
CA ALA A 64 5.77 12.94 -13.22
C ALA A 64 6.58 11.86 -13.97
N ILE A 65 7.54 12.28 -14.81
CA ILE A 65 8.41 11.39 -15.57
C ILE A 65 9.20 10.46 -14.64
N VAL A 66 9.78 10.99 -13.56
CA VAL A 66 10.57 10.17 -12.64
C VAL A 66 9.69 9.17 -11.88
N THR A 67 8.46 9.55 -11.50
CA THR A 67 7.55 8.59 -10.86
C THR A 67 7.14 7.46 -11.82
N LEU A 68 6.89 7.77 -13.10
CA LEU A 68 6.62 6.75 -14.12
C LEU A 68 7.84 5.83 -14.28
N GLY A 69 9.03 6.41 -14.44
CA GLY A 69 10.28 5.66 -14.55
C GLY A 69 10.51 4.74 -13.36
N PHE A 70 10.21 5.19 -12.14
CA PHE A 70 10.27 4.34 -10.96
C PHE A 70 9.32 3.13 -11.04
N GLY A 71 8.07 3.36 -11.45
CA GLY A 71 7.11 2.27 -11.63
C GLY A 71 7.62 1.21 -12.61
N GLU A 72 8.23 1.67 -13.71
CA GLU A 72 8.81 0.78 -14.71
C GLU A 72 10.09 0.07 -14.21
N ILE A 73 10.95 0.76 -13.46
CA ILE A 73 12.13 0.15 -12.83
C ILE A 73 11.70 -0.97 -11.86
N VAL A 74 10.68 -0.73 -11.03
CA VAL A 74 10.14 -1.74 -10.13
C VAL A 74 9.62 -2.94 -10.94
N ARG A 75 8.86 -2.69 -12.01
CA ARG A 75 8.36 -3.75 -12.90
C ARG A 75 9.50 -4.59 -13.48
N ILE A 76 10.53 -3.95 -14.03
CA ILE A 76 11.69 -4.63 -14.62
C ILE A 76 12.44 -5.44 -13.55
N LEU A 77 12.62 -4.87 -12.36
CA LEU A 77 13.33 -5.52 -11.26
C LEU A 77 12.59 -6.80 -10.80
N LEU A 78 11.27 -6.75 -10.72
CA LEU A 78 10.42 -7.90 -10.39
C LEU A 78 10.42 -8.97 -11.48
N LEU A 79 10.48 -8.58 -12.75
CA LEU A 79 10.53 -9.55 -13.85
C LEU A 79 11.92 -10.17 -14.03
N ASN A 80 12.99 -9.42 -13.73
CA ASN A 80 14.37 -9.88 -13.87
C ASN A 80 14.78 -10.79 -12.71
N ASN A 81 14.32 -10.50 -11.48
CA ASN A 81 14.74 -11.24 -10.29
C ASN A 81 14.00 -12.58 -10.14
N THR A 82 14.50 -13.60 -10.82
CA THR A 82 13.91 -14.95 -10.80
C THR A 82 14.10 -15.68 -9.46
N GLU A 83 15.16 -15.39 -8.70
CA GLU A 83 15.49 -16.11 -7.46
C GLU A 83 14.60 -15.71 -6.29
N ILE A 84 14.29 -14.41 -6.13
CA ILE A 84 13.56 -13.90 -4.97
C ILE A 84 12.08 -13.69 -5.29
N THR A 85 11.76 -13.26 -6.51
CA THR A 85 10.39 -12.84 -6.88
C THR A 85 9.68 -13.82 -7.81
N GLY A 86 10.36 -14.88 -8.24
CA GLY A 86 9.85 -15.84 -9.22
C GLY A 86 9.79 -15.31 -10.66
N GLY A 87 10.32 -14.10 -10.89
CA GLY A 87 10.37 -13.47 -12.21
C GLY A 87 8.97 -13.32 -12.84
N PRO A 88 8.80 -13.67 -14.14
CA PRO A 88 7.50 -13.60 -14.81
C PRO A 88 6.43 -14.54 -14.25
N ASN A 89 6.83 -15.61 -13.56
CA ASN A 89 5.91 -16.60 -12.99
C ASN A 89 5.31 -16.14 -11.66
N GLY A 90 5.92 -15.14 -11.01
CA GLY A 90 5.52 -14.65 -9.70
C GLY A 90 5.64 -15.70 -8.58
N ILE A 91 5.16 -15.34 -7.39
CA ILE A 91 5.16 -16.24 -6.23
C ILE A 91 3.81 -16.98 -6.19
N SER A 92 3.86 -18.28 -6.44
CA SER A 92 2.71 -19.19 -6.34
C SER A 92 2.57 -19.76 -4.93
N GLN A 93 1.37 -20.18 -4.53
CA GLN A 93 1.04 -20.75 -3.20
C GLN A 93 0.96 -19.74 -2.04
N ILE A 94 0.54 -18.50 -2.29
CA ILE A 94 0.22 -17.56 -1.20
C ILE A 94 -1.07 -18.05 -0.49
N PRO A 95 -1.02 -18.39 0.82
CA PRO A 95 -2.15 -18.69 1.66
C PRO A 95 -3.19 -17.59 1.53
N LYS A 96 -4.43 -18.02 1.32
CA LYS A 96 -5.56 -17.12 1.16
C LYS A 96 -5.73 -16.32 2.47
N PRO A 97 -6.15 -15.05 2.40
CA PRO A 97 -6.37 -14.25 3.60
C PRO A 97 -7.37 -14.95 4.52
N THR A 98 -6.93 -15.21 5.75
CA THR A 98 -7.72 -15.82 6.81
C THR A 98 -8.34 -14.75 7.69
N PHE A 99 -9.52 -15.00 8.23
CA PHE A 99 -10.12 -14.10 9.23
C PHE A 99 -9.55 -14.47 10.59
N PHE A 100 -8.53 -13.74 11.07
CA PHE A 100 -7.89 -13.99 12.37
C PHE A 100 -7.54 -15.48 12.62
N GLY A 101 -7.06 -16.19 11.59
CA GLY A 101 -6.71 -17.62 11.69
C GLY A 101 -7.85 -18.59 11.30
N LEU A 102 -9.08 -18.12 11.07
CA LEU A 102 -10.15 -18.93 10.49
C LEU A 102 -9.94 -19.06 8.98
N GLU A 103 -9.69 -20.28 8.52
CA GLU A 103 -9.58 -20.57 7.09
C GLU A 103 -10.97 -20.63 6.44
N PHE A 104 -11.10 -20.11 5.21
CA PHE A 104 -12.27 -20.28 4.34
C PHE A 104 -12.19 -21.57 3.51
N ASN A 105 -11.63 -22.64 4.08
CA ASN A 105 -11.52 -23.93 3.41
C ASN A 105 -12.74 -24.82 3.73
N ARG A 106 -12.90 -25.96 3.05
CA ARG A 106 -13.97 -26.93 3.32
C ARG A 106 -13.65 -27.84 4.51
N SER A 107 -12.36 -27.98 4.83
CA SER A 107 -11.85 -28.79 5.93
C SER A 107 -10.67 -28.07 6.59
N VAL A 108 -10.54 -28.22 7.91
CA VAL A 108 -9.41 -27.71 8.70
C VAL A 108 -8.11 -28.30 8.14
N ARG A 109 -7.15 -27.45 7.77
CA ARG A 109 -5.78 -27.90 7.51
C ARG A 109 -5.06 -28.02 8.86
N ASP A 110 -4.42 -29.16 9.10
CA ASP A 110 -3.81 -29.52 10.39
C ASP A 110 -3.01 -28.37 11.00
N GLY A 111 -3.48 -27.88 12.16
CA GLY A 111 -2.84 -26.82 12.97
C GLY A 111 -3.55 -25.46 13.00
N GLY A 112 -4.63 -25.25 12.23
CA GLY A 112 -5.42 -24.02 12.23
C GLY A 112 -6.57 -23.99 13.25
N TRP A 113 -7.09 -22.79 13.54
CA TRP A 113 -8.35 -22.61 14.26
C TRP A 113 -9.52 -23.06 13.38
N ASP A 114 -10.69 -23.31 13.97
CA ASP A 114 -11.86 -23.85 13.24
C ASP A 114 -12.19 -23.07 11.96
N THR A 115 -12.82 -23.74 11.01
CA THR A 115 -13.18 -23.13 9.72
C THR A 115 -14.30 -22.09 9.91
N PHE A 116 -14.29 -20.99 9.15
CA PHE A 116 -15.29 -19.91 9.28
C PHE A 116 -16.74 -20.46 9.28
N HIS A 117 -17.01 -21.44 8.43
CA HIS A 117 -18.31 -22.10 8.30
C HIS A 117 -18.72 -22.93 9.53
N ASN A 118 -17.76 -23.55 10.22
CA ASN A 118 -18.02 -24.33 11.44
C ASN A 118 -18.27 -23.44 12.66
N VAL A 119 -17.55 -22.32 12.78
CA VAL A 119 -17.73 -21.38 13.90
C VAL A 119 -19.08 -20.64 13.79
N PHE A 120 -19.47 -20.25 12.57
CA PHE A 120 -20.72 -19.52 12.34
C PHE A 120 -21.92 -20.43 11.99
N GLY A 121 -21.72 -21.75 11.89
CA GLY A 121 -22.79 -22.71 11.57
C GLY A 121 -23.40 -22.54 10.17
N LEU A 122 -22.65 -21.96 9.23
CA LEU A 122 -23.11 -21.64 7.87
C LEU A 122 -22.74 -22.75 6.89
N LYS A 123 -23.58 -22.98 5.87
CA LYS A 123 -23.24 -23.90 4.76
C LYS A 123 -22.05 -23.33 3.99
N TYR A 124 -21.05 -24.16 3.71
CA TYR A 124 -19.89 -23.79 2.91
C TYR A 124 -20.30 -23.36 1.50
N ASP A 125 -20.18 -22.07 1.19
CA ASP A 125 -20.29 -21.54 -0.16
C ASP A 125 -18.94 -20.91 -0.57
N PRO A 126 -18.34 -21.30 -1.70
CA PRO A 126 -17.13 -20.65 -2.25
C PRO A 126 -17.29 -19.13 -2.43
N SER A 127 -18.53 -18.64 -2.54
CA SER A 127 -18.86 -17.22 -2.66
C SER A 127 -18.54 -16.41 -1.40
N ASP A 128 -18.56 -17.02 -0.22
CA ASP A 128 -18.31 -16.34 1.06
C ASP A 128 -16.89 -15.78 1.14
N ARG A 129 -15.92 -16.44 0.49
CA ARG A 129 -14.55 -15.94 0.35
C ARG A 129 -14.48 -14.64 -0.46
N ILE A 130 -15.22 -14.58 -1.57
CA ILE A 130 -15.24 -13.42 -2.45
C ILE A 130 -15.91 -12.26 -1.72
N VAL A 131 -17.03 -12.53 -1.04
CA VAL A 131 -17.72 -11.56 -0.18
C VAL A 131 -16.79 -11.05 0.92
N PHE A 132 -16.04 -11.92 1.57
CA PHE A 132 -15.06 -11.52 2.59
C PHE A 132 -13.99 -10.57 2.05
N LEU A 133 -13.38 -10.88 0.90
CA LEU A 133 -12.41 -9.99 0.27
C LEU A 133 -13.00 -8.63 -0.08
N TYR A 134 -14.22 -8.60 -0.62
CA TYR A 134 -14.92 -7.34 -0.89
C TYR A 134 -15.23 -6.55 0.39
N LEU A 135 -15.59 -7.22 1.49
CA LEU A 135 -15.81 -6.58 2.78
C LEU A 135 -14.52 -6.02 3.37
N VAL A 136 -13.39 -6.74 3.27
CA VAL A 136 -12.08 -6.24 3.71
C VAL A 136 -11.65 -5.05 2.85
N ALA A 137 -11.82 -5.13 1.53
CA ALA A 137 -11.53 -4.01 0.63
C ALA A 137 -12.39 -2.78 0.97
N LEU A 138 -13.69 -2.97 1.19
CA LEU A 138 -14.60 -1.90 1.59
C LEU A 138 -14.22 -1.31 2.95
N LEU A 139 -13.87 -2.15 3.93
CA LEU A 139 -13.39 -1.70 5.24
C LEU A 139 -12.11 -0.87 5.09
N LEU A 140 -11.16 -1.30 4.26
CA LEU A 140 -9.94 -0.55 4.01
C LEU A 140 -10.22 0.78 3.29
N VAL A 141 -11.16 0.82 2.34
CA VAL A 141 -11.59 2.09 1.73
C VAL A 141 -12.20 3.04 2.78
N VAL A 142 -13.10 2.56 3.63
CA VAL A 142 -13.68 3.37 4.70
C VAL A 142 -12.60 3.85 5.68
N LEU A 143 -11.66 2.99 6.05
CA LEU A 143 -10.55 3.33 6.94
C LEU A 143 -9.62 4.37 6.30
N THR A 144 -9.24 4.20 5.03
CA THR A 144 -8.41 5.19 4.32
C THR A 144 -9.12 6.54 4.22
N LEU A 145 -10.41 6.59 3.91
CA LEU A 145 -11.21 7.82 3.92
C LEU A 145 -11.26 8.46 5.31
N PHE A 146 -11.45 7.66 6.36
CA PHE A 146 -11.42 8.14 7.74
C PHE A 146 -10.06 8.75 8.10
N VAL A 147 -8.96 8.07 7.77
CA VAL A 147 -7.59 8.55 8.03
C VAL A 147 -7.28 9.81 7.23
N ILE A 148 -7.66 9.88 5.96
CA ILE A 148 -7.51 11.09 5.13
C ILE A 148 -8.29 12.26 5.74
N ASN A 149 -9.56 12.05 6.10
CA ASN A 149 -10.37 13.10 6.74
C ASN A 149 -9.77 13.56 8.08
N ARG A 150 -9.17 12.64 8.84
CA ARG A 150 -8.47 12.99 10.09
C ARG A 150 -7.18 13.77 9.83
N LEU A 151 -6.38 13.36 8.84
CA LEU A 151 -5.13 14.01 8.44
C LEU A 151 -5.37 15.44 7.91
N LEU A 152 -6.44 15.64 7.13
CA LEU A 152 -6.81 16.96 6.61
C LEU A 152 -7.17 17.95 7.73
N ARG A 153 -7.77 17.46 8.82
CA ARG A 153 -8.07 18.29 10.00
C ARG A 153 -6.85 18.58 10.88
N MET A 154 -5.77 17.82 10.72
CA MET A 154 -4.51 17.99 11.45
C MET A 154 -3.64 19.12 10.85
N PRO A 155 -2.64 19.65 11.59
CA PRO A 155 -1.75 20.69 11.08
C PRO A 155 -0.99 20.29 9.80
N LEU A 156 -0.69 18.99 9.62
CA LEU A 156 -0.08 18.46 8.39
C LEU A 156 -0.98 18.68 7.16
N GLY A 157 -2.27 18.39 7.28
CA GLY A 157 -3.23 18.57 6.20
C GLY A 157 -3.40 20.04 5.79
N ARG A 158 -3.52 20.92 6.78
CA ARG A 158 -3.58 22.38 6.54
C ARG A 158 -2.31 22.90 5.86
N ALA A 159 -1.15 22.35 6.22
CA ALA A 159 0.12 22.69 5.58
C ALA A 159 0.19 22.20 4.11
N TRP A 160 -0.44 21.07 3.77
CA TRP A 160 -0.55 20.61 2.38
C TRP A 160 -1.45 21.52 1.54
N GLU A 161 -2.56 21.97 2.12
CA GLU A 161 -3.50 22.89 1.46
C GLU A 161 -2.85 24.25 1.22
N ALA A 162 -2.22 24.84 2.24
CA ALA A 162 -1.49 26.12 2.10
C ALA A 162 -0.35 26.04 1.07
N LEU A 163 0.37 24.91 1.02
CA LEU A 163 1.43 24.69 0.03
C LEU A 163 0.90 24.61 -1.40
N ARG A 164 -0.32 24.09 -1.58
CA ARG A 164 -0.96 23.97 -2.90
C ARG A 164 -1.36 25.34 -3.46
N GLU A 165 -1.71 26.30 -2.60
CA GLU A 165 -2.08 27.64 -3.02
C GLU A 165 -0.86 28.47 -3.45
N ASP A 166 0.15 28.60 -2.58
CA ASP A 166 1.37 29.34 -2.90
C ASP A 166 2.59 28.80 -2.14
N GLU A 167 3.50 28.15 -2.88
CA GLU A 167 4.76 27.63 -2.34
C GLU A 167 5.70 28.76 -1.88
N ILE A 168 5.71 29.91 -2.56
CA ILE A 168 6.58 31.04 -2.24
C ILE A 168 6.11 31.69 -0.94
N ALA A 169 4.81 31.90 -0.79
CA ALA A 169 4.24 32.42 0.46
C ALA A 169 4.50 31.48 1.66
N CYS A 170 4.34 30.16 1.47
CA CYS A 170 4.66 29.18 2.52
C CYS A 170 6.13 29.24 2.95
N ARG A 171 7.08 29.45 2.01
CA ARG A 171 8.50 29.62 2.35
C ARG A 171 8.74 30.87 3.17
N SER A 172 8.05 31.97 2.88
CA SER A 172 8.14 33.21 3.66
C SER A 172 7.61 33.07 5.09
N LEU A 173 6.69 32.13 5.33
CA LEU A 173 6.19 31.78 6.66
C LEU A 173 7.12 30.81 7.42
N GLY A 174 8.29 30.47 6.88
CA GLY A 174 9.27 29.57 7.50
C GLY A 174 8.94 28.08 7.34
N LEU A 175 7.91 27.72 6.56
CA LEU A 175 7.59 26.32 6.27
C LEU A 175 8.55 25.78 5.21
N SER A 176 9.16 24.63 5.48
CA SER A 176 10.01 23.94 4.50
C SER A 176 9.15 23.11 3.54
N PRO A 177 9.03 23.47 2.24
CA PRO A 177 8.16 22.77 1.29
C PRO A 177 8.58 21.31 1.08
N THR A 178 9.89 21.04 1.13
CA THR A 178 10.44 19.69 0.93
C THR A 178 9.91 18.71 1.97
N ARG A 179 9.89 19.08 3.27
CA ARG A 179 9.38 18.19 4.33
C ARG A 179 7.88 17.96 4.19
N ILE A 180 7.13 19.02 3.87
CA ILE A 180 5.67 18.96 3.70
C ILE A 180 5.30 18.06 2.51
N LYS A 181 5.94 18.24 1.35
CA LYS A 181 5.76 17.37 0.17
C LYS A 181 6.18 15.93 0.44
N LEU A 182 7.26 15.72 1.21
CA LEU A 182 7.76 14.39 1.55
C LEU A 182 6.76 13.62 2.40
N THR A 183 6.17 14.24 3.42
CA THR A 183 5.12 13.61 4.24
C THR A 183 3.90 13.22 3.39
N ALA A 184 3.44 14.09 2.48
CA ALA A 184 2.34 13.79 1.58
C ALA A 184 2.66 12.59 0.66
N PHE A 185 3.88 12.55 0.13
CA PHE A 185 4.33 11.48 -0.77
C PHE A 185 4.48 10.14 -0.03
N THR A 186 5.11 10.13 1.14
CA THR A 186 5.30 8.93 1.98
C THR A 186 3.97 8.34 2.43
N ILE A 187 3.01 9.17 2.86
CA ILE A 187 1.68 8.72 3.26
C ILE A 187 0.92 8.13 2.07
N SER A 188 1.02 8.76 0.90
CA SER A 188 0.41 8.25 -0.34
C SER A 188 1.00 6.89 -0.74
N ALA A 189 2.33 6.73 -0.62
CA ALA A 189 3.00 5.45 -0.89
C ALA A 189 2.56 4.35 0.08
N ALA A 190 2.40 4.66 1.36
CA ALA A 190 1.88 3.71 2.36
C ALA A 190 0.48 3.19 1.98
N PHE A 191 -0.43 4.09 1.58
CA PHE A 191 -1.78 3.70 1.14
C PHE A 191 -1.77 2.86 -0.13
N ALA A 192 -0.91 3.19 -1.10
CA ALA A 192 -0.73 2.35 -2.29
C ALA A 192 -0.19 0.95 -1.93
N GLY A 193 0.72 0.88 -0.94
CA GLY A 193 1.21 -0.39 -0.39
C GLY A 193 0.10 -1.26 0.17
N PHE A 194 -0.78 -0.69 1.02
CA PHE A 194 -1.93 -1.43 1.58
C PHE A 194 -2.86 -1.96 0.50
N ALA A 195 -3.19 -1.12 -0.48
CA ALA A 195 -4.06 -1.54 -1.57
C ALA A 195 -3.40 -2.56 -2.53
N GLY A 196 -2.06 -2.67 -2.54
CA GLY A 196 -1.35 -3.71 -3.28
C GLY A 196 -1.35 -5.09 -2.59
N THR A 197 -1.66 -5.15 -1.29
CA THR A 197 -1.73 -6.43 -0.55
C THR A 197 -3.05 -7.20 -0.72
N LEU A 198 -4.07 -6.52 -1.25
CA LEU A 198 -5.40 -7.05 -1.54
C LEU A 198 -5.48 -7.57 -2.98
#